data_AF-A0A7Y4YLH5-F1
#
_entry.id   AF-A0A7Y4YLH5-F1
#
_cell.length_a   1.000
_cell.length_b   1.000
_cell.length_c   1.000
_cell.angle_alpha   90.00
_cell.angle_beta   90.00
_cell.angle_gamma   90.00
#
_symmetry.space_group_name_H-M   'P 1'
#
loop_
_entity.id
_entity.type
_entity.pdbx_description
1 polymer ?
#
loop_
_entity_poly.entity_id
_entity_poly.type
_entity_poly.pdbx_seq_one_letter_code
_entity_poly.pdbx_strand_id
1 'polypeptide(L)'
;MARFKRRQLFVHPLQHWFVVTAVIYFACLLLVLYGIVFLPMVQSLDDPSVTWQERAQVASQFLDFNARVWPWLLVTFLGLLLHSIYVMHRIAGPLYRFTALFQAIGAGHIHLRAHLREHDYLHREARDFNAMLDRLEQRIDTLNLHCAAVTDAYEDVALLVRGKSPGHANAALAKLEEELHQFRTSIGAFTVRALPPPQEQQGIDSAAPGAMDSPANTKAA
;
A
#
# COMPACT_ATOMS: atom_id res chain seq x y z
N MET A 1 -8.57 -8.38 35.11
CA MET A 1 -8.40 -9.45 34.10
C MET A 1 -8.87 -8.91 32.75
N ALA A 2 -7.93 -8.48 31.90
CA ALA A 2 -8.25 -7.90 30.59
C ALA A 2 -8.63 -9.01 29.60
N ARG A 3 -9.86 -8.96 29.07
CA ARG A 3 -10.35 -9.87 28.03
C ARG A 3 -9.55 -9.66 26.74
N PHE A 4 -8.71 -10.62 26.39
CA PHE A 4 -8.13 -10.74 25.06
C PHE A 4 -9.25 -10.91 24.04
N LYS A 5 -9.62 -9.81 23.37
CA LYS A 5 -10.52 -9.81 22.21
C LYS A 5 -9.75 -10.47 21.06
N ARG A 6 -9.87 -11.80 20.92
CA ARG A 6 -9.32 -12.56 19.77
C ARG A 6 -9.83 -11.91 18.49
N ARG A 7 -8.94 -11.23 17.76
CA ARG A 7 -9.26 -10.54 16.51
C ARG A 7 -9.58 -11.59 15.44
N GLN A 8 -10.72 -11.39 14.80
CA GLN A 8 -11.35 -12.30 13.84
C GLN A 8 -10.39 -12.65 12.70
N LEU A 9 -10.17 -13.95 12.50
CA LEU A 9 -9.26 -14.54 11.51
C LEU A 9 -9.76 -14.43 10.05
N PHE A 10 -10.93 -13.82 9.80
CA PHE A 10 -11.74 -13.99 8.58
C PHE A 10 -12.48 -12.71 8.14
N VAL A 11 -11.80 -11.58 7.96
CA VAL A 11 -12.50 -10.29 7.65
C VAL A 11 -12.06 -9.62 6.34
N HIS A 12 -11.06 -10.16 5.60
CA HIS A 12 -10.56 -9.44 4.42
C HIS A 12 -11.13 -9.92 3.07
N PRO A 13 -11.62 -8.98 2.22
CA PRO A 13 -12.17 -9.34 0.93
C PRO A 13 -11.14 -9.89 -0.06
N LEU A 14 -9.89 -9.43 0.09
CA LEU A 14 -8.79 -9.84 -0.78
C LEU A 14 -8.42 -11.33 -0.61
N GLN A 15 -8.53 -11.85 0.61
CA GLN A 15 -8.21 -13.25 0.93
C GLN A 15 -9.19 -14.22 0.26
N HIS A 16 -10.49 -13.95 0.34
CA HIS A 16 -11.46 -14.83 -0.32
C HIS A 16 -11.40 -14.67 -1.84
N TRP A 17 -11.17 -13.46 -2.36
CA TRP A 17 -11.05 -13.25 -3.81
C TRP A 17 -9.92 -14.11 -4.40
N PHE A 18 -8.74 -14.07 -3.79
CA PHE A 18 -7.58 -14.82 -4.31
C PHE A 18 -7.73 -16.34 -4.15
N VAL A 19 -8.30 -16.82 -3.04
CA VAL A 19 -8.62 -18.25 -2.85
C VAL A 19 -9.67 -18.71 -3.84
N VAL A 20 -10.74 -17.93 -4.05
CA VAL A 20 -11.80 -18.24 -5.03
C VAL A 20 -11.21 -18.25 -6.43
N THR A 21 -10.40 -17.26 -6.81
CA THR A 21 -9.72 -17.23 -8.11
C THR A 21 -8.85 -18.47 -8.31
N ALA A 22 -8.03 -18.84 -7.32
CA ALA A 22 -7.20 -20.05 -7.40
C ALA A 22 -8.06 -21.31 -7.56
N VAL A 23 -9.11 -21.47 -6.75
CA VAL A 23 -10.04 -22.61 -6.82
C VAL A 23 -10.74 -22.67 -8.19
N ILE A 24 -11.16 -21.55 -8.75
CA ILE A 24 -11.76 -21.49 -10.09
C ILE A 24 -10.75 -21.94 -11.15
N TYR A 25 -9.53 -21.42 -11.15
CA TYR A 25 -8.50 -21.84 -12.11
C TYR A 25 -8.22 -23.33 -12.01
N PHE A 26 -8.10 -23.88 -10.80
CA PHE A 26 -7.89 -25.31 -10.62
C PHE A 26 -9.11 -26.15 -11.00
N ALA A 27 -10.32 -25.70 -10.71
CA ALA A 27 -11.54 -26.37 -11.15
C ALA A 27 -11.63 -26.38 -12.68
N CYS A 28 -11.36 -25.25 -13.35
CA CYS A 28 -11.28 -25.18 -14.81
C CYS A 28 -10.20 -26.11 -15.36
N LEU A 29 -9.01 -26.14 -14.75
CA LEU A 29 -7.93 -27.05 -15.17
C LEU A 29 -8.36 -28.52 -15.06
N LEU A 30 -8.97 -28.92 -13.93
CA LEU A 30 -9.46 -30.28 -13.70
C LEU A 30 -10.59 -30.63 -14.68
N LEU A 31 -11.50 -29.71 -14.98
CA LEU A 31 -12.56 -29.91 -15.95
C LEU A 31 -12.02 -30.06 -17.37
N VAL A 32 -11.03 -29.27 -17.77
CA VAL A 32 -10.38 -29.39 -19.07
C VAL A 32 -9.64 -30.72 -19.17
N LEU A 33 -8.87 -31.10 -18.15
CA LEU A 33 -8.15 -32.37 -18.12
C LEU A 33 -9.13 -33.56 -18.18
N TYR A 34 -10.20 -33.49 -17.39
CA TYR A 34 -11.28 -34.47 -17.42
C TYR A 34 -11.90 -34.55 -18.81
N GLY A 35 -12.24 -33.42 -19.43
CA GLY A 35 -12.77 -33.35 -20.78
C GLY A 35 -11.85 -34.00 -21.81
N ILE A 36 -10.54 -33.72 -21.78
CA ILE A 36 -9.54 -34.30 -22.69
C ILE A 36 -9.49 -35.83 -22.58
N VAL A 37 -9.60 -36.36 -21.36
CA VAL A 37 -9.58 -37.82 -21.11
C VAL A 37 -10.92 -38.47 -21.47
N PHE A 38 -12.03 -37.79 -21.21
CA PHE A 38 -13.39 -38.35 -21.37
C PHE A 38 -13.98 -38.20 -22.78
N LEU A 39 -13.65 -37.14 -23.53
CA LEU A 39 -14.13 -36.94 -24.91
C LEU A 39 -13.84 -38.13 -25.85
N PRO A 40 -12.60 -38.63 -25.99
CA PRO A 40 -12.31 -39.74 -26.90
C PRO A 40 -13.02 -41.03 -26.49
N MET A 41 -13.24 -41.20 -25.18
CA MET A 41 -13.94 -42.36 -24.65
C MET A 41 -15.43 -42.32 -25.03
N VAL A 42 -16.11 -41.18 -24.90
CA VAL A 42 -17.52 -41.02 -25.32
C VAL A 42 -17.70 -41.20 -26.82
N GLN A 43 -16.78 -40.66 -27.63
CA GLN A 43 -16.81 -40.83 -29.10
C GLN A 43 -16.70 -42.31 -29.51
N SER A 44 -15.96 -43.10 -28.73
CA SER A 44 -15.81 -44.54 -28.99
C SER A 44 -17.06 -45.36 -28.67
N LEU A 45 -17.98 -44.85 -27.82
CA LEU A 45 -19.28 -45.50 -27.56
C LEU A 45 -20.31 -45.25 -28.67
N ASP A 46 -20.23 -44.11 -29.34
CA ASP A 46 -21.22 -43.66 -30.34
C ASP A 46 -20.88 -44.12 -31.78
N ASP A 47 -19.71 -44.76 -31.96
CA ASP A 47 -19.27 -45.25 -33.26
C ASP A 47 -20.20 -46.39 -33.76
N PRO A 48 -20.91 -46.21 -34.90
CA PRO A 48 -21.82 -47.19 -35.47
C PRO A 48 -21.15 -48.50 -35.88
N SER A 49 -19.84 -48.49 -36.08
CA SER A 49 -19.06 -49.65 -36.55
C SER A 49 -18.67 -50.64 -35.45
N VAL A 50 -18.88 -50.28 -34.19
CA VAL A 50 -18.47 -51.05 -33.01
C VAL A 50 -19.57 -52.03 -32.59
N THR A 51 -19.18 -53.27 -32.30
CA THR A 51 -20.12 -54.35 -31.90
C THR A 51 -20.70 -54.08 -30.51
N TRP A 52 -21.93 -54.53 -30.23
CA TRP A 52 -22.57 -54.41 -28.90
C TRP A 52 -21.68 -54.89 -27.74
N GLN A 53 -20.91 -55.96 -27.95
CA GLN A 53 -19.97 -56.51 -26.95
C GLN A 53 -18.81 -55.56 -26.64
N GLU A 54 -18.26 -54.90 -27.66
CA GLU A 54 -17.18 -53.92 -27.52
C GLU A 54 -17.70 -52.65 -26.83
N ARG A 55 -18.92 -52.20 -27.15
CA ARG A 55 -19.57 -51.08 -26.44
C ARG A 55 -19.78 -51.36 -24.96
N ALA A 56 -20.19 -52.58 -24.60
CA ALA A 56 -20.35 -52.99 -23.20
C ALA A 56 -19.00 -53.03 -22.45
N GLN A 57 -17.92 -53.44 -23.13
CA GLN A 57 -16.56 -53.38 -22.56
C GLN A 57 -16.09 -51.94 -22.33
N VAL A 58 -16.30 -51.03 -23.29
CA VAL A 58 -15.94 -49.62 -23.13
C VAL A 58 -16.78 -48.96 -22.02
N ALA A 59 -18.08 -49.29 -21.91
CA ALA A 59 -18.95 -48.77 -20.86
C ALA A 59 -18.56 -49.26 -19.45
N SER A 60 -18.13 -50.51 -19.31
CA SER A 60 -17.62 -51.04 -18.03
C SER A 60 -16.26 -50.42 -17.67
N GLN A 61 -15.35 -50.30 -18.64
CA GLN A 61 -14.09 -49.58 -18.45
C GLN A 61 -14.31 -48.12 -18.05
N PHE A 62 -15.32 -47.46 -18.63
CA PHE A 62 -15.70 -46.10 -18.28
C PHE A 62 -16.16 -46.01 -16.83
N LEU A 63 -17.03 -46.92 -16.40
CA LEU A 63 -17.57 -46.91 -15.04
C LEU A 63 -16.46 -47.18 -14.01
N ASP A 64 -15.55 -48.12 -14.30
CA ASP A 64 -14.41 -48.44 -13.44
C ASP A 64 -13.39 -47.29 -13.37
N PHE A 65 -13.10 -46.66 -14.51
CA PHE A 65 -12.21 -45.51 -14.56
C PHE A 65 -12.79 -44.33 -13.79
N ASN A 66 -14.07 -44.01 -14.01
CA ASN A 66 -14.76 -42.95 -13.30
C ASN A 66 -14.80 -43.22 -11.79
N ALA A 67 -15.19 -44.43 -11.37
CA ALA A 67 -15.22 -44.81 -9.96
C ALA A 67 -13.85 -44.68 -9.27
N ARG A 68 -12.76 -44.92 -10.01
CA ARG A 68 -11.40 -44.77 -9.49
C ARG A 68 -10.92 -43.31 -9.47
N VAL A 69 -11.25 -42.51 -10.48
CA VAL A 69 -10.76 -41.13 -10.63
C VAL A 69 -11.42 -40.17 -9.63
N TRP A 70 -12.72 -40.31 -9.37
CA TRP A 70 -13.45 -39.39 -8.48
C TRP A 70 -12.84 -39.23 -7.07
N PRO A 71 -12.49 -40.32 -6.35
CA PRO A 71 -11.83 -40.22 -5.05
C PRO A 71 -10.50 -39.46 -5.12
N TRP A 72 -9.66 -39.75 -6.12
CA TRP A 72 -8.38 -39.06 -6.30
C TRP A 72 -8.56 -37.59 -6.66
N LEU A 73 -9.55 -37.27 -7.49
CA LEU A 73 -9.88 -35.90 -7.87
C LEU A 73 -10.37 -35.10 -6.66
N LEU A 74 -11.22 -35.70 -5.83
CA LEU A 74 -11.71 -35.09 -4.59
C LEU A 74 -10.59 -34.86 -3.58
N VAL A 75 -9.70 -35.84 -3.38
CA VAL A 75 -8.53 -35.72 -2.48
C VAL A 75 -7.59 -34.62 -2.99
N THR A 76 -7.33 -34.58 -4.29
CA THR A 76 -6.48 -33.56 -4.92
C THR A 76 -7.09 -32.18 -4.74
N PHE A 77 -8.38 -32.02 -5.05
CA PHE A 77 -9.11 -30.77 -4.87
C PHE A 77 -9.06 -30.28 -3.42
N LEU A 78 -9.29 -31.17 -2.45
CA LEU A 78 -9.24 -30.83 -1.03
C LEU A 78 -7.83 -30.44 -0.59
N GLY A 79 -6.80 -31.16 -1.04
CA GLY A 79 -5.40 -30.84 -0.77
C GLY A 79 -5.02 -29.46 -1.30
N LEU A 80 -5.45 -29.12 -2.52
CA LEU A 80 -5.22 -27.80 -3.11
C LEU A 80 -5.98 -26.70 -2.36
N LEU A 81 -7.22 -26.96 -1.95
CA LEU A 81 -8.00 -26.01 -1.16
C LEU A 81 -7.29 -25.69 0.16
N LEU A 82 -6.85 -26.73 0.89
CA LEU A 82 -6.09 -26.55 2.13
C LEU A 82 -4.78 -25.80 1.91
N HIS A 83 -4.04 -26.15 0.85
CA HIS A 83 -2.78 -25.48 0.51
C HIS A 83 -3.00 -24.00 0.18
N SER A 84 -4.01 -23.67 -0.63
CA SER A 84 -4.36 -22.29 -0.99
C SER A 84 -4.73 -21.47 0.25
N ILE A 85 -5.56 -22.02 1.13
CA ILE A 85 -5.94 -21.38 2.39
C ILE A 85 -4.71 -21.16 3.28
N TYR A 86 -3.83 -22.17 3.38
CA TYR A 86 -2.61 -22.08 4.19
C TYR A 86 -1.66 -20.98 3.70
N VAL A 87 -1.37 -20.95 2.40
CA VAL A 87 -0.50 -19.92 1.79
C VAL A 87 -1.12 -18.53 1.98
N MET A 88 -2.42 -18.40 1.74
CA MET A 88 -3.11 -17.12 1.90
C MET A 88 -3.09 -16.62 3.34
N HIS A 89 -3.30 -17.49 4.33
CA HIS A 89 -3.21 -17.11 5.75
C HIS A 89 -1.83 -16.56 6.12
N ARG A 90 -0.78 -17.16 5.57
CA ARG A 90 0.62 -16.78 5.83
C ARG A 90 1.02 -15.44 5.19
N ILE A 91 0.26 -14.97 4.19
CA ILE A 91 0.48 -13.68 3.51
C ILE A 91 -0.44 -12.57 4.05
N ALA A 92 -1.73 -12.89 4.26
CA ALA A 92 -2.74 -11.91 4.66
C ALA A 92 -2.50 -11.35 6.07
N GLY A 93 -1.99 -12.18 6.99
CA GLY A 93 -1.66 -11.77 8.36
C GLY A 93 -0.65 -10.62 8.42
N PRO A 94 0.54 -10.77 7.82
CA PRO A 94 1.53 -9.71 7.67
C PRO A 94 0.99 -8.45 7.01
N LEU A 95 0.25 -8.60 5.90
CA LEU A 95 -0.25 -7.49 5.11
C LEU A 95 -1.18 -6.56 5.92
N TYR A 96 -2.02 -7.14 6.77
CA TYR A 96 -2.87 -6.38 7.69
C TYR A 96 -2.04 -5.55 8.69
N ARG A 97 -0.96 -6.13 9.21
CA ARG A 97 -0.05 -5.44 10.14
C ARG A 97 0.66 -4.30 9.44
N PHE A 98 1.02 -4.46 8.16
CA PHE A 98 1.51 -3.37 7.33
C PHE A 98 0.48 -2.25 7.16
N THR A 99 -0.78 -2.58 6.88
CA THR A 99 -1.83 -1.54 6.75
C THR A 99 -1.98 -0.71 8.02
N ALA A 100 -2.00 -1.36 9.19
CA ALA A 100 -2.04 -0.65 10.46
C ALA A 100 -0.80 0.21 10.69
N LEU A 101 0.37 -0.29 10.31
CA LEU A 101 1.63 0.44 10.38
C LEU A 101 1.64 1.66 9.45
N PHE A 102 1.14 1.52 8.21
CA PHE A 102 1.02 2.64 7.27
C PHE A 102 0.09 3.74 7.79
N GLN A 103 -1.02 3.36 8.45
CA GLN A 103 -1.91 4.34 9.08
C GLN A 103 -1.21 5.07 10.24
N ALA A 104 -0.46 4.35 11.08
CA ALA A 104 0.28 4.97 12.18
C ALA A 104 1.39 5.91 11.67
N ILE A 105 2.10 5.52 10.62
CA ILE A 105 3.12 6.37 9.97
C ILE A 105 2.46 7.59 9.31
N GLY A 106 1.31 7.42 8.66
CA GLY A 106 0.52 8.52 8.10
C GLY A 106 0.02 9.50 9.18
N ALA A 107 -0.13 9.04 10.42
CA ALA A 107 -0.43 9.88 11.58
C ALA A 107 0.82 10.53 12.22
N GLY A 108 2.02 10.28 11.68
CA GLY A 108 3.28 10.85 12.17
C GLY A 108 4.09 9.95 13.10
N HIS A 109 3.64 8.73 13.39
CA HIS A 109 4.38 7.78 14.25
C HIS A 109 5.43 6.99 13.46
N ILE A 110 6.54 7.64 13.14
CA ILE A 110 7.63 7.06 12.32
C ILE A 110 8.57 6.12 13.08
N HIS A 111 8.52 6.10 14.42
CA HIS A 111 9.36 5.22 15.26
C HIS A 111 8.91 3.74 15.25
N LEU A 112 7.72 3.46 14.68
CA LEU A 112 7.21 2.10 14.62
C LEU A 112 7.97 1.28 13.57
N ARG A 113 8.09 -0.03 13.81
CA ARG A 113 8.76 -0.97 12.91
C ARG A 113 7.88 -2.17 12.59
N ALA A 114 7.98 -2.66 11.36
CA ALA A 114 7.31 -3.87 10.90
C ALA A 114 8.07 -5.10 11.43
N HIS A 115 7.51 -5.78 12.44
CA HIS A 115 8.02 -7.07 12.92
C HIS A 115 7.13 -8.22 12.46
N LEU A 116 7.55 -8.98 11.46
CA LEU A 116 6.80 -10.17 11.00
C LEU A 116 7.14 -11.39 11.86
N ARG A 117 6.23 -12.38 11.92
CA ARG A 117 6.52 -13.64 12.60
C ARG A 117 7.48 -14.48 11.74
N GLU A 118 8.32 -15.29 12.35
CA GLU A 118 9.38 -16.06 11.67
C GLU A 118 8.88 -16.84 10.44
N HIS A 119 7.67 -17.40 10.53
CA HIS A 119 7.04 -18.17 9.47
C HIS A 119 6.13 -17.34 8.57
N ASP A 120 6.21 -16.02 8.54
CA ASP A 120 5.40 -15.21 7.62
C ASP A 120 6.10 -15.06 6.25
N TYR A 121 5.32 -14.85 5.19
CA TYR A 121 5.87 -14.32 3.94
C TYR A 121 6.02 -12.79 4.09
N LEU A 122 6.89 -12.17 3.29
CA LEU A 122 7.19 -10.72 3.29
C LEU A 122 8.30 -10.21 4.24
N HIS A 123 9.17 -11.08 4.74
CA HIS A 123 10.30 -10.64 5.59
C HIS A 123 11.27 -9.69 4.89
N ARG A 124 11.45 -9.83 3.58
CA ARG A 124 12.34 -8.98 2.80
C ARG A 124 11.76 -7.57 2.70
N GLU A 125 10.49 -7.48 2.37
CA GLU A 125 9.71 -6.26 2.25
C GLU A 125 9.63 -5.55 3.60
N ALA A 126 9.46 -6.30 4.69
CA ALA A 126 9.52 -5.75 6.04
C ALA A 126 10.88 -5.14 6.37
N ARG A 127 11.97 -5.81 5.97
CA ARG A 127 13.34 -5.33 6.17
C ARG A 127 13.60 -4.06 5.37
N ASP A 128 13.26 -4.07 4.09
CA ASP A 128 13.45 -2.92 3.20
C ASP A 128 12.61 -1.73 3.67
N PHE A 129 11.38 -2.00 4.13
CA PHE A 129 10.50 -0.98 4.71
C PHE A 129 11.05 -0.40 6.02
N ASN A 130 11.54 -1.23 6.93
CA ASN A 130 12.16 -0.75 8.17
C ASN A 130 13.41 0.08 7.88
N ALA A 131 14.25 -0.35 6.94
CA ALA A 131 15.43 0.41 6.52
C ALA A 131 15.05 1.78 5.92
N MET A 132 13.93 1.86 5.20
CA MET A 132 13.39 3.14 4.73
C MET A 132 12.97 4.04 5.90
N LEU A 133 12.29 3.50 6.91
CA LEU A 133 11.88 4.25 8.10
C LEU A 133 13.08 4.72 8.92
N ASP A 134 14.10 3.87 9.09
CA ASP A 134 15.35 4.24 9.78
C ASP A 134 16.01 5.45 9.10
N ARG A 135 16.07 5.46 7.75
CA ARG A 135 16.60 6.59 6.99
C ARG A 135 15.75 7.84 7.11
N LEU A 136 14.42 7.69 7.17
CA LEU A 136 13.51 8.83 7.32
C LEU A 136 13.66 9.47 8.70
N GLU A 137 13.69 8.65 9.75
CA GLU A 137 13.90 9.07 11.14
C GLU A 137 15.24 9.80 11.29
N GLN A 138 16.33 9.21 10.79
CA GLN A 138 17.66 9.84 10.82
C GLN A 138 17.66 11.23 10.17
N ARG A 139 16.98 11.41 9.02
CA ARG A 139 16.92 12.71 8.35
C ARG A 139 16.09 13.73 9.13
N ILE A 140 15.01 13.30 9.80
CA ILE A 140 14.19 14.18 10.63
C ILE A 140 14.97 14.62 11.87
N ASP A 141 15.74 13.73 12.48
CA ASP A 141 16.60 14.06 13.62
C ASP A 141 17.68 15.07 13.23
N THR A 142 18.34 14.88 12.07
CA THR A 142 19.30 15.85 11.53
C THR A 142 18.64 17.22 11.27
N LEU A 143 17.41 17.24 10.76
CA LEU A 143 16.68 18.50 10.54
C LEU A 143 16.35 19.21 11.86
N ASN A 144 15.90 18.47 12.86
CA ASN A 144 15.61 19.01 14.19
C ASN A 144 16.88 19.58 14.85
N LEU A 145 18.01 18.88 14.70
CA LEU A 145 19.31 19.35 15.21
C LEU A 145 19.71 20.69 14.59
N HIS A 146 19.67 20.82 13.26
CA HIS A 146 20.01 22.07 12.58
C HIS A 146 19.01 23.19 12.88
N CYS A 147 17.72 22.88 13.04
CA CYS A 147 16.71 23.86 13.44
C CYS A 147 17.00 24.44 14.84
N ALA A 148 17.38 23.57 15.78
CA ALA A 148 17.78 24.00 17.12
C ALA A 148 19.05 24.87 17.08
N ALA A 149 20.07 24.46 16.30
CA ALA A 149 21.30 25.22 16.14
C ALA A 149 21.08 26.62 15.53
N VAL A 150 20.20 26.74 14.54
CA VAL A 150 19.80 28.04 13.96
C VAL A 150 19.08 28.91 14.99
N THR A 151 18.20 28.32 15.81
CA THR A 151 17.46 29.04 16.85
C THR A 151 18.39 29.57 17.93
N ASP A 152 19.31 28.74 18.42
CA ASP A 152 20.33 29.13 19.40
C ASP A 152 21.26 30.22 18.83
N ALA A 153 21.74 30.06 17.60
CA ALA A 153 22.60 31.05 16.95
C ALA A 153 21.87 32.40 16.75
N TYR A 154 20.56 32.37 16.48
CA TYR A 154 19.75 33.58 16.39
C TYR A 154 19.61 34.29 17.75
N GLU A 155 19.37 33.54 18.82
CA GLU A 155 19.29 34.10 20.18
C GLU A 155 20.63 34.71 20.62
N ASP A 156 21.75 34.05 20.34
CA ASP A 156 23.09 34.56 20.60
C ASP A 156 23.32 35.93 19.91
N VAL A 157 22.95 36.03 18.63
CA VAL A 157 23.02 37.29 17.87
C VAL A 157 22.10 38.35 18.49
N ALA A 158 20.87 38.00 18.85
CA ALA A 158 19.90 38.94 19.42
C ALA A 158 20.37 39.52 20.77
N LEU A 159 21.01 38.72 21.61
CA LEU A 159 21.61 39.14 22.88
C LEU A 159 22.79 40.10 22.67
N LEU A 160 23.68 39.79 21.72
CA LEU A 160 24.86 40.62 21.41
C LEU A 160 24.48 41.98 20.79
N VAL A 161 23.46 42.00 19.93
CA VAL A 161 22.94 43.24 19.33
C VAL A 161 22.27 44.14 20.38
N ARG A 162 21.53 43.56 21.34
CA ARG A 162 20.99 44.32 22.49
C ARG A 162 22.09 44.86 23.41
N GLY A 163 23.20 44.12 23.55
CA GLY A 163 24.36 44.51 24.37
C GLY A 163 25.29 45.56 23.74
N LYS A 164 25.05 46.01 22.49
CA LYS A 164 25.89 46.98 21.75
C LYS A 164 27.40 46.61 21.70
N SER A 165 27.74 45.34 21.42
CA SER A 165 29.14 44.92 21.21
C SER A 165 29.39 44.57 19.73
N PRO A 166 29.80 45.54 18.88
CA PRO A 166 29.85 45.37 17.43
C PRO A 166 30.91 44.36 16.94
N GLY A 167 31.95 44.08 17.72
CA GLY A 167 33.00 43.12 17.34
C GLY A 167 32.57 41.65 17.43
N HIS A 168 31.74 41.31 18.42
CA HIS A 168 31.25 39.94 18.62
C HIS A 168 29.99 39.64 17.80
N ALA A 169 29.23 40.68 17.41
CA ALA A 169 28.04 40.55 16.58
C ALA A 169 28.35 40.00 15.17
N ASN A 170 29.46 40.41 14.54
CA ASN A 170 29.86 39.90 13.22
C ASN A 170 30.23 38.41 13.25
N ALA A 171 30.89 37.94 14.31
CA ALA A 171 31.22 36.52 14.46
C ALA A 171 29.96 35.66 14.68
N ALA A 172 29.01 36.16 15.48
CA ALA A 172 27.74 35.49 15.70
C ALA A 172 26.85 35.48 14.44
N LEU A 173 26.86 36.55 13.65
CA LEU A 173 26.18 36.61 12.34
C LEU A 173 26.76 35.60 11.33
N ALA A 174 28.10 35.48 11.27
CA ALA A 174 28.75 34.50 10.41
C ALA A 174 28.38 33.05 10.81
N LYS A 175 28.30 32.77 12.11
CA LYS A 175 27.86 31.46 12.63
C LYS A 175 26.39 31.18 12.27
N LEU A 176 25.51 32.17 12.39
CA LEU A 176 24.11 32.04 11.99
C LEU A 176 23.95 31.77 10.48
N GLU A 177 24.73 32.45 9.64
CA GLU A 177 24.72 32.24 8.19
C GLU A 177 25.18 30.82 7.82
N GLU A 178 26.20 30.31 8.53
CA GLU A 178 26.67 28.92 8.38
C GLU A 178 25.59 27.90 8.79
N GLU A 179 24.94 28.07 9.94
CA GLU A 179 23.86 27.18 10.40
C GLU A 179 22.64 27.22 9.47
N LEU A 180 22.29 28.41 8.95
CA LEU A 180 21.24 28.57 7.94
C LEU A 180 21.58 27.85 6.63
N HIS A 181 22.85 27.89 6.22
CA HIS A 181 23.30 27.17 5.05
C HIS A 181 23.19 25.65 5.26
N GLN A 182 23.64 25.14 6.41
CA GLN A 182 23.53 23.71 6.74
C GLN A 182 22.08 23.24 6.83
N PHE A 183 21.19 24.03 7.44
CA PHE A 183 19.76 23.78 7.48
C PHE A 183 19.14 23.73 6.08
N ARG A 184 19.48 24.69 5.22
CA ARG A 184 19.00 24.74 3.83
C ARG A 184 19.48 23.55 2.99
N THR A 185 20.73 23.13 3.16
CA THR A 185 21.26 21.91 2.52
C THR A 185 20.52 20.65 3.01
N SER A 186 20.21 20.57 4.30
CA SER A 186 19.45 19.46 4.90
C SER A 186 18.01 19.38 4.37
N ILE A 187 17.34 20.52 4.19
CA ILE A 187 16.03 20.59 3.51
C ILE A 187 16.15 20.18 2.04
N GLY A 188 17.22 20.59 1.35
CA GLY A 188 17.47 20.24 -0.05
C GLY A 188 17.59 18.73 -0.31
N ALA A 189 17.89 17.92 0.71
CA ALA A 189 17.88 16.46 0.64
C ALA A 189 16.46 15.87 0.52
N PHE A 190 15.42 16.66 0.78
CA PHE A 190 14.02 16.31 0.56
C PHE A 190 13.51 16.99 -0.72
N THR A 191 13.08 16.19 -1.69
CA THR A 191 12.36 16.73 -2.87
C THR A 191 10.93 17.07 -2.46
N VAL A 192 10.75 18.25 -1.87
CA VAL A 192 9.41 18.77 -1.54
C VAL A 192 8.79 19.34 -2.81
N ARG A 193 7.53 18.99 -3.08
CA ARG A 193 6.77 19.62 -4.16
C ARG A 193 6.68 21.13 -3.87
N ALA A 194 7.32 21.95 -4.71
CA ALA A 194 7.31 23.40 -4.55
C ALA A 194 5.85 23.89 -4.49
N LEU A 195 5.49 24.55 -3.39
CA LEU A 195 4.25 25.30 -3.31
C LEU A 195 4.36 26.44 -4.34
N PRO A 196 3.36 26.67 -5.22
CA PRO A 196 3.33 27.88 -6.03
C PRO A 196 3.51 29.09 -5.09
N PRO A 197 4.31 30.10 -5.46
CA PRO A 197 4.44 31.30 -4.63
C PRO A 197 3.04 31.87 -4.35
N PRO A 198 2.78 32.39 -3.13
CA PRO A 198 1.55 33.11 -2.85
C PRO A 198 1.37 34.18 -3.93
N GLN A 199 0.25 34.15 -4.65
CA GLN A 199 -0.06 35.19 -5.61
C GLN A 199 -0.22 36.51 -4.84
N GLU A 200 0.81 37.36 -4.90
CA GLU A 200 0.72 38.75 -4.46
C GLU A 200 -0.47 39.41 -5.16
N GLN A 201 -1.32 40.02 -4.35
CA GLN A 201 -2.51 40.78 -4.73
C GLN A 201 -2.27 41.66 -5.98
N GLN A 202 -2.87 41.28 -7.10
CA GLN A 202 -3.09 42.20 -8.21
C GLN A 202 -4.31 43.07 -7.90
N GLY A 203 -4.04 44.35 -7.66
CA GLY A 203 -4.93 45.45 -8.06
C GLY A 203 -6.12 45.73 -7.15
N ILE A 204 -5.89 46.37 -6.00
CA ILE A 204 -6.85 47.40 -5.55
C ILE A 204 -6.57 48.61 -6.44
N ASP A 205 -7.12 48.58 -7.66
CA ASP A 205 -7.12 49.73 -8.55
C ASP A 205 -8.43 50.49 -8.34
N SER A 206 -8.31 51.58 -7.59
CA SER A 206 -8.94 52.87 -7.88
C SER A 206 -10.44 52.85 -8.20
N ALA A 207 -11.28 52.86 -7.16
CA ALA A 207 -12.63 53.42 -7.24
C ALA A 207 -12.74 54.58 -6.23
N ALA A 208 -12.54 55.80 -6.72
CA ALA A 208 -12.93 57.04 -6.04
C ALA A 208 -14.20 57.63 -6.71
N PRO A 209 -14.98 58.47 -6.01
CA PRO A 209 -16.44 58.40 -6.05
C PRO A 209 -17.12 59.55 -6.81
N GLY A 210 -18.41 59.36 -7.16
CA GLY A 210 -19.33 60.36 -7.72
C GLY A 210 -19.93 59.88 -9.05
N ALA A 211 -21.21 60.02 -9.36
CA ALA A 211 -22.31 60.75 -8.78
C ALA A 211 -23.63 60.10 -9.25
N MET A 212 -24.72 60.43 -8.56
CA MET A 212 -26.11 60.13 -8.90
C MET A 212 -26.42 60.34 -10.39
N ASP A 213 -27.20 59.43 -10.98
CA ASP A 213 -28.56 59.77 -11.41
C ASP A 213 -29.37 58.52 -11.85
N SER A 214 -30.55 58.41 -11.24
CA SER A 214 -31.73 57.66 -11.69
C SER A 214 -32.55 58.59 -12.61
N PRO A 215 -33.62 58.21 -13.34
CA PRO A 215 -34.28 56.90 -13.48
C PRO A 215 -34.65 56.51 -14.95
N ALA A 216 -35.31 55.37 -15.06
CA ALA A 216 -36.49 55.11 -15.92
C ALA A 216 -36.33 54.33 -17.23
N ASN A 217 -37.32 53.42 -17.36
CA ASN A 217 -38.00 52.90 -18.55
C ASN A 217 -37.56 51.56 -19.18
N THR A 218 -38.33 50.53 -18.82
CA THR A 218 -39.35 49.88 -19.69
C THR A 218 -38.91 49.00 -20.86
N LYS A 219 -39.21 47.70 -20.70
CA LYS A 219 -39.85 46.72 -21.63
C LYS A 219 -39.15 45.35 -21.50
N ALA A 220 -39.81 44.34 -20.94
CA ALA A 220 -40.82 43.45 -21.56
C ALA A 220 -40.18 42.15 -22.09
N ALA A 221 -40.37 41.07 -21.33
CA ALA A 221 -40.70 39.72 -21.78
C ALA A 221 -41.26 38.95 -20.58
#